data_AF-A0A2A9P186-F1
#
_entry.id   AF-A0A2A9P186-F1
#
_cell.length_a   1.000
_cell.length_b   1.000
_cell.length_c   1.000
_cell.angle_alpha   90.00
_cell.angle_beta   90.00
_cell.angle_gamma   90.00
#
_symmetry.space_group_name_H-M   'P 1'
#
loop_
_entity.id
_entity.type
_entity.pdbx_description
1 polymer ?
#
loop_
_entity_poly.entity_id
_entity_poly.type
_entity_poly.pdbx_seq_one_letter_code
_entity_poly.pdbx_strand_id
1 'polypeptide(L)'
;MHAIINALPDPNYATLRALTLHLHRVMDNSHVNRMNSHNLAVIFGPTLMGSDPSTAITDAGWQIKAIDTILQNTYQIFDDD
;
A
#
# COMPACT_ATOMS: atom_id res chain seq x y z
N MET A 1 7.87 5.94 -8.31
CA MET A 1 7.33 4.94 -7.36
C MET A 1 7.73 3.53 -7.77
N HIS A 2 7.41 3.08 -8.99
CA HIS A 2 7.80 1.75 -9.51
C HIS A 2 9.30 1.43 -9.34
N ALA A 3 10.21 2.34 -9.73
CA ALA A 3 11.66 2.14 -9.56
C ALA A 3 12.13 2.02 -8.10
N ILE A 4 11.42 2.65 -7.15
CA ILE A 4 11.77 2.56 -5.72
C ILE A 4 11.31 1.22 -5.15
N ILE A 5 10.11 0.77 -5.55
CA ILE A 5 9.57 -0.52 -5.13
C ILE A 5 10.46 -1.65 -5.66
N ASN A 6 10.89 -1.58 -6.92
CA ASN A 6 11.83 -2.55 -7.51
C ASN A 6 13.25 -2.50 -6.92
N ALA A 7 13.59 -1.46 -6.14
CA ALA A 7 14.86 -1.36 -5.43
C ALA A 7 14.79 -1.93 -4.00
N LEU A 8 13.61 -2.40 -3.56
CA LEU A 8 13.47 -3.09 -2.28
C LEU A 8 14.23 -4.42 -2.31
N PRO A 9 14.78 -4.87 -1.16
CA PRO A 9 15.29 -6.23 -1.06
C PRO A 9 14.21 -7.25 -1.45
N ASP A 10 14.61 -8.32 -2.15
CA ASP A 10 13.73 -9.39 -2.62
C ASP A 10 12.65 -9.84 -1.61
N PRO A 11 12.97 -10.13 -0.32
CA PRO A 11 11.94 -10.53 0.64
C PRO A 11 10.89 -9.44 0.91
N ASN A 12 11.30 -8.17 0.91
CA ASN A 12 10.41 -7.04 1.12
C ASN A 12 9.53 -6.82 -0.13
N TYR A 13 10.11 -6.90 -1.32
CA TYR A 13 9.36 -6.78 -2.58
C TYR A 13 8.29 -7.89 -2.69
N ALA A 14 8.68 -9.15 -2.47
CA ALA A 14 7.75 -10.28 -2.57
C ALA A 14 6.59 -10.17 -1.55
N THR A 15 6.89 -9.74 -0.32
CA THR A 15 5.88 -9.53 0.71
C THR A 15 4.93 -8.38 0.33
N LEU A 16 5.49 -7.26 -0.14
CA LEU A 16 4.69 -6.10 -0.55
C LEU A 16 3.79 -6.46 -1.74
N ARG A 17 4.32 -7.16 -2.75
CA ARG A 17 3.54 -7.64 -3.90
C ARG A 17 2.35 -8.49 -3.45
N ALA A 18 2.61 -9.53 -2.65
CA ALA A 18 1.56 -10.45 -2.18
C ALA A 18 0.47 -9.71 -1.38
N LEU A 19 0.88 -8.78 -0.51
CA LEU A 19 -0.06 -7.98 0.27
C LEU A 19 -0.87 -7.02 -0.60
N THR A 20 -0.21 -6.27 -1.49
CA THR A 20 -0.89 -5.29 -2.36
C THR A 20 -1.90 -5.98 -3.28
N LEU A 21 -1.55 -7.12 -3.88
CA LEU A 21 -2.48 -7.92 -4.69
C LEU A 21 -3.71 -8.38 -3.87
N HIS A 22 -3.51 -8.81 -2.63
CA HIS A 22 -4.61 -9.17 -1.75
C HIS A 22 -5.50 -7.96 -1.43
N LEU A 23 -4.91 -6.82 -1.05
CA LEU A 23 -5.64 -5.60 -0.71
C LEU A 23 -6.38 -5.00 -1.91
N HIS A 24 -5.85 -5.14 -3.13
CA HIS A 24 -6.57 -4.76 -4.35
C HIS A 24 -7.88 -5.55 -4.47
N ARG A 25 -7.85 -6.87 -4.24
CA ARG A 25 -9.08 -7.70 -4.26
C ARG A 25 -10.07 -7.29 -3.17
N VAL A 26 -9.59 -6.87 -1.99
CA VAL A 26 -10.45 -6.32 -0.93
C VAL A 26 -11.10 -5.03 -1.39
N MET A 27 -10.33 -4.13 -2.02
CA MET A 27 -10.80 -2.87 -2.59
C MET A 27 -11.84 -3.05 -3.70
N ASP A 28 -11.67 -4.03 -4.59
CA ASP A 28 -12.65 -4.35 -5.65
C ASP A 28 -14.02 -4.75 -5.06
N ASN A 29 -14.01 -5.33 -3.85
CA ASN A 29 -15.22 -5.68 -3.10
C ASN A 29 -15.73 -4.56 -2.18
N SER A 30 -15.26 -3.32 -2.37
CA SER A 30 -15.63 -2.14 -1.56
C SER A 30 -17.14 -1.87 -1.51
N HIS A 31 -17.90 -2.28 -2.52
CA HIS A 31 -19.36 -2.17 -2.54
C HIS A 31 -20.03 -3.01 -1.42
N VAL A 32 -19.41 -4.10 -0.98
CA VAL A 32 -19.89 -4.95 0.14
C VAL A 32 -19.18 -4.58 1.44
N ASN A 33 -17.85 -4.59 1.46
CA ASN A 33 -17.06 -4.47 2.69
C ASN A 33 -16.81 -3.00 3.11
N ARG A 34 -17.15 -2.02 2.26
CA ARG A 34 -16.97 -0.57 2.48
C ARG A 34 -15.50 -0.11 2.59
N MET A 35 -14.55 -0.94 2.18
CA MET A 35 -13.12 -0.66 2.20
C MET A 35 -12.65 -0.21 0.82
N ASN A 36 -12.66 1.09 0.56
CA ASN A 36 -12.00 1.67 -0.61
C ASN A 36 -10.48 1.79 -0.41
N SER A 37 -9.75 2.18 -1.45
CA SER A 37 -8.29 2.33 -1.41
C SER A 37 -7.81 3.24 -0.27
N HIS A 38 -8.51 4.36 -0.04
CA HIS A 38 -8.19 5.32 1.00
C HIS A 38 -8.35 4.73 2.40
N ASN A 39 -9.46 4.03 2.67
CA ASN A 39 -9.71 3.38 3.96
C ASN A 39 -8.63 2.34 4.27
N LEU A 40 -8.23 1.56 3.26
CA LEU A 40 -7.13 0.60 3.39
C LEU A 40 -5.80 1.32 3.63
N ALA A 41 -5.53 2.41 2.92
CA ALA A 41 -4.29 3.18 3.07
C ALA A 41 -4.15 3.87 4.44
N VAL A 42 -5.26 4.32 5.05
CA VAL A 42 -5.28 4.87 6.42
C VAL A 42 -4.82 3.82 7.44
N ILE A 43 -5.24 2.57 7.27
CA ILE A 43 -4.93 1.48 8.21
C ILE A 43 -3.54 0.93 7.97
N PHE A 44 -3.19 0.67 6.71
CA PHE A 44 -1.93 0.01 6.34
C PHE A 44 -0.75 0.98 6.17
N GLY A 45 -0.99 2.28 5.98
CA GLY A 45 0.04 3.31 5.84
C GLY A 45 1.09 3.26 6.94
N PRO A 46 0.71 3.42 8.23
CA PRO A 46 1.63 3.38 9.34
C PRO A 46 2.33 2.02 9.51
N THR A 47 1.61 0.91 9.24
CA THR A 47 2.14 -0.45 9.39
C THR A 47 3.19 -0.79 8.35
N LEU A 48 3.01 -0.35 7.10
CA LEU A 48 3.92 -0.69 5.99
C LEU A 48 5.12 0.24 5.87
N MET A 49 4.94 1.53 6.18
CA MET A 49 6.03 2.50 6.07
C MET A 49 6.83 2.65 7.36
N GLY A 50 6.31 2.11 8.47
CA GLY A 50 6.82 2.38 9.80
C GLY A 50 6.46 3.80 10.24
N SER A 51 6.27 3.99 11.53
CA SER A 51 6.01 5.30 12.11
C SER A 51 7.05 5.58 13.18
N ASP A 52 7.89 6.59 12.95
CA ASP A 52 8.67 7.19 14.03
C ASP A 52 7.68 7.94 14.94
N PRO A 53 7.60 7.64 16.25
CA PRO A 53 6.67 8.30 17.16
C PRO A 53 6.79 9.85 17.15
N SER A 54 7.97 10.37 16.81
CA SER A 54 8.23 11.82 16.77
C SER A 54 7.69 12.50 15.50
N THR A 55 7.54 11.78 14.38
CA THR A 55 7.07 12.33 13.09
C THR A 55 5.78 11.67 12.59
N ALA A 56 5.21 10.74 13.34
CA ALA A 56 4.05 9.95 12.93
C ALA A 56 2.88 10.80 12.41
N ILE A 57 2.59 11.94 13.04
CA ILE A 57 1.49 12.82 12.64
C ILE A 57 1.82 13.60 11.36
N THR A 58 3.06 14.08 11.23
CA THR A 58 3.50 14.85 10.07
C THR A 58 3.63 13.98 8.82
N ASP A 59 4.02 12.72 8.99
CA ASP A 59 4.27 11.80 7.88
C ASP A 59 3.01 11.01 7.47
N ALA A 60 2.02 10.88 8.37
CA ALA A 60 0.82 10.10 8.13
C ALA A 60 0.13 10.44 6.79
N GLY A 61 -0.02 11.74 6.48
CA GLY A 61 -0.65 12.16 5.22
C GLY A 61 0.10 11.66 3.97
N TRP A 62 1.43 11.70 4.01
CA TRP A 62 2.28 11.21 2.91
C TRP A 62 2.27 9.69 2.83
N GLN A 63 2.29 9.01 3.98
CA GLN A 63 2.25 7.56 4.04
C GLN A 63 0.94 7.01 3.47
N ILE A 64 -0.18 7.60 3.87
CA ILE A 64 -1.51 7.26 3.35
C ILE A 64 -1.54 7.47 1.84
N LYS A 65 -1.07 8.63 1.36
CA LYS A 65 -1.05 8.93 -0.08
C LYS A 65 -0.18 7.95 -0.86
N ALA A 66 0.96 7.53 -0.30
CA ALA A 66 1.83 6.56 -0.94
C ALA A 66 1.16 5.19 -1.06
N ILE A 67 0.56 4.66 0.01
CA ILE A 67 -0.15 3.36 -0.03
C ILE A 67 -1.38 3.41 -0.93
N ASP A 68 -2.17 4.49 -0.88
CA ASP A 68 -3.33 4.68 -1.76
C ASP A 68 -2.92 4.66 -3.24
N THR A 69 -1.81 5.33 -3.59
CA THR A 69 -1.25 5.31 -4.95
C THR A 69 -0.80 3.91 -5.36
N ILE A 70 -0.17 3.14 -4.45
CA ILE A 70 0.25 1.76 -4.71
C ILE A 70 -0.97 0.88 -4.99
N LEU A 71 -2.03 0.99 -4.17
CA LEU A 71 -3.25 0.20 -4.33
C LEU A 71 -3.98 0.52 -5.65
N GLN A 72 -4.13 1.80 -6.00
CA GLN A 72 -4.78 2.22 -7.25
C GLN A 72 -4.01 1.81 -8.51
N ASN A 73 -2.70 1.59 -8.41
CA ASN A 73 -1.83 1.25 -9.54
C ASN A 73 -1.21 -0.15 -9.38
N THR A 74 -1.86 -1.04 -8.63
CA THR A 74 -1.33 -2.37 -8.26
C THR A 74 -0.78 -3.11 -9.48
N TYR A 75 -1.57 -3.28 -10.53
CA TYR A 75 -1.19 -4.02 -11.74
C TYR A 75 -0.19 -3.28 -12.65
N GLN A 76 0.04 -1.99 -12.43
CA GLN A 76 1.11 -1.26 -13.12
C GLN A 76 2.45 -1.38 -12.38
N ILE A 77 2.41 -1.75 -11.10
CA ILE A 77 3.57 -1.85 -10.21
C ILE A 77 4.02 -3.30 -10.04
N PHE A 78 3.06 -4.21 -9.97
CA PHE A 78 3.25 -5.65 -9.80
C PHE A 78 2.49 -6.34 -10.92
N ASP A 79 3.20 -7.07 -11.78
CA ASP A 79 2.55 -7.91 -12.78
C ASP A 79 1.70 -8.99 -12.09
N ASP A 80 0.53 -9.30 -12.66
CA ASP A 80 -0.14 -10.59 -12.40
C ASP A 80 0.68 -11.66 -13.13
N ASP A 81 1.16 -12.68 -12.41
CA ASP A 81 1.81 -13.82 -13.04
C ASP A 81 0.82 -14.58 -13.96
#